data_AF-A0A9E0CKH8-F1
#
_entry.id   AF-A0A9E0CKH8-F1
#
_cell.length_a   1.000
_cell.length_b   1.000
_cell.length_c   1.000
_cell.angle_alpha   90.00
_cell.angle_beta   90.00
_cell.angle_gamma   90.00
#
_symmetry.space_group_name_H-M   'P 1'
#
loop_
_entity.id
_entity.type
_entity.pdbx_description
1 polymer ?
#
loop_
_entity_poly.entity_id
_entity_poly.type
_entity_poly.pdbx_seq_one_letter_code
_entity_poly.pdbx_strand_id
1 'polypeptide(L)'
;DMVINGVRQSVQFFIFSKEYEQIATRINLEVHRGVTILDGMGWYSKEPVKVITVIARKNESIKIFRIVKEIDPNAFISQSSAIGVYGEGFDVIKSK
;
A
#
# COMPACT_ATOMS: atom_id res chain seq x y z
N ASP A 1 13.72 2.71 25.92
CA ASP A 1 12.63 2.14 25.11
C ASP A 1 12.88 2.07 23.61
N MET A 2 14.11 1.78 23.16
CA MET A 2 14.45 1.63 21.74
C MET A 2 14.76 0.17 21.35
N VAL A 3 14.69 -0.75 22.31
CA VAL A 3 15.22 -2.12 22.19
C VAL A 3 14.13 -3.15 21.85
N ILE A 4 12.85 -2.79 21.94
CA ILE A 4 11.72 -3.71 21.63
C ILE A 4 11.23 -3.55 20.18
N ASN A 5 11.54 -2.45 19.49
CA ASN A 5 11.10 -2.18 18.11
C ASN A 5 12.02 -2.76 17.02
N GLY A 6 12.68 -3.88 17.30
CA GLY A 6 13.68 -4.50 16.41
C GLY A 6 13.12 -5.34 15.26
N VAL A 7 11.80 -5.53 15.10
CA VAL A 7 11.27 -6.59 14.22
C VAL A 7 10.25 -6.03 13.22
N ARG A 8 10.73 -5.78 11.99
CA ARG A 8 9.96 -5.60 10.74
C ARG A 8 8.73 -4.65 10.82
N GLN A 9 8.98 -3.35 10.71
CA GLN A 9 7.91 -2.35 10.56
C GLN A 9 7.19 -2.52 9.22
N SER A 10 5.87 -2.72 9.27
CA SER A 10 5.00 -2.75 8.10
C SER A 10 4.21 -1.45 7.99
N VAL A 11 3.83 -1.11 6.77
CA VAL A 11 3.06 0.10 6.44
C VAL A 11 1.90 -0.28 5.53
N GLN A 12 0.81 0.45 5.66
CA GLN A 12 -0.33 0.39 4.78
C GLN A 12 -0.37 1.63 3.90
N PHE A 13 -0.66 1.42 2.62
CA PHE A 13 -0.90 2.47 1.65
C PHE A 13 -2.36 2.44 1.19
N PHE A 14 -2.94 3.63 1.07
CA PHE A 14 -4.07 3.89 0.19
C PHE A 14 -3.60 4.85 -0.90
N ILE A 15 -3.70 4.43 -2.16
CA ILE A 15 -3.29 5.22 -3.32
C ILE A 15 -4.55 5.51 -4.15
N PHE A 16 -4.81 6.80 -4.36
CA PHE A 16 -5.95 7.31 -5.10
C PHE A 16 -5.43 7.87 -6.43
N SER A 17 -5.79 7.23 -7.54
CA SER A 17 -5.32 7.60 -8.87
C SER A 17 -6.30 7.11 -9.94
N LYS A 18 -6.35 7.83 -11.08
CA LYS A 18 -7.06 7.35 -12.27
C LYS A 18 -6.27 6.27 -13.02
N GLU A 19 -4.95 6.25 -12.88
CA GLU A 19 -4.02 5.29 -13.50
C GLU A 19 -3.81 4.05 -12.61
N TYR A 20 -4.85 3.65 -11.87
CA TYR A 20 -4.74 2.65 -10.81
C TYR A 20 -4.27 1.28 -11.33
N GLU A 21 -4.66 0.88 -12.55
CA GLU A 21 -4.27 -0.40 -13.15
C GLU A 21 -2.76 -0.47 -13.41
N GLN A 22 -2.18 0.60 -13.97
CA GLN A 22 -0.75 0.68 -14.25
C GLN A 22 0.08 0.67 -12.95
N ILE A 23 -0.37 1.44 -11.95
CA ILE A 23 0.26 1.48 -10.63
C ILE A 23 0.19 0.11 -9.96
N ALA A 24 -0.99 -0.51 -9.91
CA ALA A 24 -1.20 -1.84 -9.33
C ALA A 24 -0.29 -2.89 -9.99
N THR A 25 -0.22 -2.87 -11.32
CA THR A 25 0.63 -3.78 -12.11
C THR A 25 2.11 -3.58 -11.80
N ARG A 26 2.62 -2.34 -11.80
CA ARG A 26 4.03 -2.07 -11.49
C ARG A 26 4.39 -2.39 -10.04
N ILE A 27 3.49 -2.14 -9.07
CA ILE A 27 3.73 -2.54 -7.69
C ILE A 27 3.85 -4.07 -7.59
N ASN A 28 2.96 -4.82 -8.25
CA ASN A 28 3.00 -6.27 -8.24
C ASN A 28 4.31 -6.81 -8.86
N LEU A 29 4.68 -6.32 -10.04
CA LEU A 29 5.83 -6.82 -10.79
C LEU A 29 7.17 -6.37 -10.21
N GLU A 30 7.28 -5.12 -9.76
CA GLU A 30 8.55 -4.55 -9.35
C GLU A 30 8.80 -4.60 -7.83
N VAL A 31 7.75 -4.51 -7.02
CA VAL A 31 7.85 -4.56 -5.55
C VAL A 31 7.53 -5.95 -5.01
N HIS A 32 6.97 -6.84 -5.84
CA HIS A 32 6.55 -8.20 -5.46
C HIS A 32 5.55 -8.20 -4.30
N ARG A 33 4.61 -7.24 -4.32
CA ARG A 33 3.55 -7.12 -3.32
C ARG A 33 2.17 -7.29 -3.96
N GLY A 34 1.32 -8.04 -3.26
CA GLY A 34 -0.10 -8.10 -3.58
C GLY A 34 -0.75 -6.73 -3.35
N VAL A 35 -1.74 -6.41 -4.18
CA VAL A 35 -2.52 -5.18 -4.09
C VAL A 35 -3.99 -5.54 -4.14
N THR A 36 -4.82 -4.78 -3.43
CA THR A 36 -6.28 -4.91 -3.47
C THR A 36 -6.88 -3.62 -3.99
N ILE A 37 -7.84 -3.71 -4.90
CA ILE A 37 -8.58 -2.54 -5.37
C ILE A 37 -9.86 -2.42 -4.55
N LEU A 38 -10.06 -1.25 -3.94
CA LEU A 38 -11.30 -0.87 -3.29
C LEU A 38 -12.07 0.06 -4.22
N ASP A 39 -13.36 -0.27 -4.40
CA ASP A 39 -14.29 0.55 -5.15
C ASP A 39 -14.99 1.51 -4.20
N GLY A 40 -14.96 2.80 -4.55
CA GLY A 40 -15.55 3.86 -3.76
C GLY A 40 -16.28 4.88 -4.60
N MET A 41 -16.87 5.86 -3.92
CA MET A 41 -17.55 7.00 -4.52
C MET A 41 -17.00 8.29 -3.91
N GLY A 42 -16.54 9.21 -4.75
CA GLY A 42 -16.18 10.55 -4.28
C GLY A 42 -17.43 11.25 -3.74
N TRP A 43 -17.42 11.65 -2.46
CA TRP A 43 -18.62 12.26 -1.89
C TRP A 43 -18.95 13.62 -2.50
N TYR A 44 -17.93 14.43 -2.82
CA TYR A 44 -18.13 15.73 -3.44
C TYR A 44 -18.43 15.61 -4.94
N SER A 45 -17.58 14.89 -5.68
CA SER A 45 -17.72 14.73 -7.13
C SER A 45 -18.89 13.85 -7.55
N LYS A 46 -19.34 12.94 -6.67
CA LYS A 46 -20.27 11.86 -7.01
C LYS A 46 -19.76 10.98 -8.17
N GLU A 47 -18.45 10.85 -8.29
CA GLU A 47 -17.82 10.01 -9.31
C GLU A 47 -17.27 8.72 -8.69
N PRO A 48 -17.34 7.57 -9.39
CA PRO A 48 -16.66 6.36 -8.98
C PRO A 48 -15.16 6.59 -8.82
N VAL A 49 -14.58 6.04 -7.76
CA VAL A 49 -13.13 6.08 -7.52
C VAL A 49 -12.61 4.67 -7.26
N LYS A 50 -11.40 4.40 -7.74
CA LYS A 50 -10.66 3.17 -7.47
C LYS A 50 -9.50 3.51 -6.55
N VAL A 51 -9.35 2.75 -5.46
CA VAL A 51 -8.30 2.97 -4.47
C VAL A 51 -7.45 1.72 -4.37
N ILE A 52 -6.14 1.85 -4.58
CA ILE A 52 -5.21 0.74 -4.41
C ILE A 52 -4.83 0.66 -2.93
N THR A 53 -5.02 -0.51 -2.34
CA THR A 53 -4.59 -0.84 -0.98
C THR A 53 -3.40 -1.78 -1.05
N VAL A 54 -2.32 -1.42 -0.37
CA VAL A 54 -1.09 -2.23 -0.30
C VAL A 54 -0.58 -2.28 1.12
N ILE A 55 -0.27 -3.50 1.60
CA ILE A 55 0.53 -3.69 2.79
C ILE A 55 1.96 -4.02 2.35
N ALA A 56 2.93 -3.29 2.87
CA ALA A 56 4.33 -3.44 2.50
C ALA A 56 5.25 -3.30 3.71
N ARG A 57 6.51 -3.68 3.57
CA ARG A 57 7.55 -3.37 4.56
C ARG A 57 7.96 -1.92 4.41
N LYS A 58 8.32 -1.26 5.51
CA LYS A 58 8.65 0.16 5.52
C LYS A 58 9.77 0.54 4.53
N ASN A 59 10.74 -0.33 4.30
CA ASN A 59 11.83 -0.11 3.33
C ASN A 59 11.37 -0.18 1.85
N GLU A 60 10.25 -0.85 1.55
CA GLU A 60 9.67 -0.94 0.20
C GLU A 60 8.93 0.35 -0.19
N SER A 61 8.58 1.19 0.79
CA SER A 61 7.83 2.44 0.60
C SER A 61 8.43 3.35 -0.46
N ILE A 62 9.77 3.48 -0.49
CA ILE A 62 10.47 4.37 -1.41
C ILE A 62 10.16 3.99 -2.87
N LYS A 63 10.15 2.69 -3.16
CA LYS A 63 9.88 2.18 -4.51
C LYS A 63 8.42 2.39 -4.90
N ILE A 64 7.49 2.16 -3.96
CA ILE A 64 6.05 2.41 -4.17
C ILE A 64 5.80 3.90 -4.48
N PHE A 65 6.35 4.82 -3.67
CA PHE A 65 6.21 6.24 -3.91
C PHE A 65 6.74 6.66 -5.30
N ARG A 66 7.90 6.11 -5.69
CA ARG A 66 8.49 6.38 -7.00
C ARG A 66 7.59 5.91 -8.14
N ILE A 67 7.12 4.65 -8.08
CA ILE A 67 6.21 4.09 -9.09
C ILE A 67 4.96 4.96 -9.25
N VAL A 68 4.32 5.32 -8.13
CA VAL A 68 3.10 6.15 -8.17
C VAL A 68 3.39 7.51 -8.81
N LYS A 69 4.45 8.21 -8.39
CA LYS A 69 4.80 9.54 -8.91
C LYS A 69 5.21 9.53 -10.39
N GLU A 70 5.88 8.47 -10.84
CA GLU A 70 6.26 8.31 -12.24
C GLU A 70 5.06 8.09 -13.16
N ILE A 71 4.05 7.36 -12.69
CA ILE A 71 2.84 7.06 -13.48
C ILE A 71 1.83 8.20 -13.40
N ASP A 72 1.50 8.64 -12.18
CA ASP A 72 0.52 9.70 -11.94
C ASP A 72 1.07 10.72 -10.92
N PRO A 73 1.66 11.83 -11.42
CA PRO A 73 2.14 12.91 -10.57
C PRO A 73 1.05 13.58 -9.72
N ASN A 74 -0.22 13.42 -10.10
CA ASN A 74 -1.38 14.00 -9.40
C ASN A 74 -2.04 13.00 -8.43
N ALA A 75 -1.53 11.78 -8.31
CA ALA A 75 -2.04 10.79 -7.38
C ALA A 75 -1.91 11.26 -5.94
N PHE A 76 -2.93 10.95 -5.13
CA PHE A 76 -2.91 11.19 -3.70
C PHE A 76 -2.63 9.89 -2.95
N ILE A 77 -1.74 9.92 -1.96
CA ILE A 77 -1.30 8.74 -1.21
C ILE A 77 -1.45 9.01 0.29
N SER A 78 -2.12 8.10 0.99
CA SER A 78 -2.10 8.02 2.45
C SER A 78 -1.26 6.83 2.88
N GLN A 79 -0.30 7.06 3.77
CA GLN A 79 0.52 6.02 4.37
C GLN A 79 0.30 5.98 5.88
N SER A 80 0.10 4.79 6.44
CA SER A 80 -0.05 4.56 7.87
C SER A 80 0.81 3.40 8.35
N SER A 81 1.28 3.46 9.59
CA SER A 81 1.96 2.32 10.22
C SER A 81 0.96 1.17 10.43
N ALA A 82 1.35 -0.04 10.05
CA ALA A 82 0.54 -1.24 10.25
C ALA A 82 1.21 -2.14 11.30
N ILE A 83 0.52 -2.37 12.41
CA ILE A 83 0.98 -3.22 13.52
C ILE A 83 0.23 -4.56 13.45
N GLY A 84 0.94 -5.66 13.63
CA GLY A 84 0.33 -6.99 13.63
C GLY A 84 -0.19 -7.40 12.24
N VAL A 85 0.67 -7.30 11.23
CA VAL A 85 0.38 -7.84 9.90
C VAL A 85 0.83 -9.30 9.88
N TYR A 86 -0.09 -10.20 9.53
CA TYR A 86 0.16 -11.64 9.54
C TYR A 86 -0.30 -12.33 8.25
N GLY A 87 0.37 -13.43 7.87
CA GLY A 87 0.09 -14.16 6.62
C GLY A 87 0.72 -13.53 5.37
N GLU A 88 0.53 -14.11 4.19
CA GLU A 88 0.93 -13.53 2.87
C GLU A 88 2.38 -13.00 2.81
N GLY A 89 3.34 -13.71 3.40
CA GLY A 89 4.76 -13.29 3.46
C GLY A 89 5.11 -12.30 4.57
N PHE A 90 4.17 -12.05 5.49
CA PHE A 90 4.37 -11.35 6.76
C PHE A 90 4.60 -12.36 7.91
N ASP A 91 4.38 -11.93 9.15
CA ASP A 91 4.65 -12.78 10.30
C ASP A 91 3.56 -13.86 10.43
N VAL A 92 3.90 -15.02 10.99
CA VAL A 92 2.94 -16.12 11.11
C VAL A 92 1.99 -15.87 12.29
N ILE A 93 0.69 -16.09 12.08
CA ILE A 93 -0.27 -16.12 13.19
C ILE A 93 0.05 -17.36 14.04
N LYS A 94 0.59 -17.16 15.24
CA LYS A 94 0.73 -18.25 16.21
C LYS A 94 -0.60 -18.42 16.94
N SER A 95 -1.29 -19.55 16.76
CA SER A 95 -2.31 -19.96 17.73
C SER A 95 -1.59 -20.44 19.00
N LYS A 96 -2.22 -20.21 20.16
CA LYS A 96 -1.86 -20.96 21.37
C LYS A 96 -2.21 -22.43 21.20
#